data_AF-A0A9P0I1F0-F1
#
_entry.id   AF-A0A9P0I1F0-F1
#
_cell.length_a   1.000
_cell.length_b   1.000
_cell.length_c   1.000
_cell.angle_alpha   90.00
_cell.angle_beta   90.00
_cell.angle_gamma   90.00
#
_symmetry.space_group_name_H-M   'P 1'
#
loop_
_entity.id
_entity.type
_entity.pdbx_description
1 polymer ?
#
loop_
_entity_poly.entity_id
_entity_poly.type
_entity_poly.pdbx_seq_one_letter_code
_entity_poly.pdbx_strand_id
1 'polypeptide(L)'
;MPRKRKLETKDSNTQKSLPVEVVIEDVTTHPLCLHGPTLLFSTEKGRYFACASCRNKECTVHIDEEDWKKESVRKRNEKYYSLIPKIDKAAAWSNFVEVKARHYVDRAFCSTCEDLYLVSKPSKKHAKEHRIITPLTDEQLARPTTWLPMLENDSVEAQYMFTKKSVTTVFGILKNNNISNILCIGTPSIHEEAESRSDFNSILMDYDKRHCNFYPPNKFIWYNMFNNYMFNGNEDEKVLKKFFKKSKEGGICIVMDPPFGGRVEPLVQTLKELTETYKNVCDKPDEGLLSVLWAFPYFSEPYITNMAPEIKMHDYQIEYTNHKKFINKMKDGRKFVSPIRFFTNMPLRTIDLSNDSNYKMCNKCKFYVASSNNHCHKCGSCTSKNGMTYKHCDVCKRCVKPTFLHCKECEMCCQERNHVCGVVVESQSCFNCKQKGHKQSDCPQLQVQNKKKRKSA
;
A
#
# COMPACT_ATOMS: atom_id res chain seq x y z
N MET A 1 -46.04 -16.95 28.36
CA MET A 1 -45.01 -15.98 28.80
C MET A 1 -43.83 -16.72 29.44
N PRO A 2 -42.65 -16.74 28.79
CA PRO A 2 -41.41 -17.16 29.43
C PRO A 2 -40.40 -15.99 29.54
N ARG A 3 -39.68 -15.99 30.66
CA ARG A 3 -38.79 -14.93 31.16
C ARG A 3 -37.61 -14.66 30.20
N LYS A 4 -37.43 -13.39 29.81
CA LYS A 4 -36.19 -12.91 29.16
C LYS A 4 -35.03 -12.99 30.16
N ARG A 5 -34.05 -13.87 29.90
CA ARG A 5 -32.74 -13.83 30.58
C ARG A 5 -32.05 -12.50 30.22
N LYS A 6 -31.75 -11.69 31.24
CA LYS A 6 -30.81 -10.56 31.12
C LYS A 6 -29.43 -11.13 30.79
N LEU A 7 -28.89 -10.79 29.62
CA LEU A 7 -27.47 -10.92 29.33
C LEU A 7 -26.76 -9.74 30.00
N GLU A 8 -26.17 -9.99 31.15
CA GLU A 8 -25.16 -9.12 31.73
C GLU A 8 -23.94 -9.13 30.80
N THR A 9 -23.72 -8.01 30.13
CA THR A 9 -22.49 -7.75 29.40
C THR A 9 -21.40 -7.51 30.45
N LYS A 10 -20.58 -8.54 30.70
CA LYS A 10 -19.31 -8.33 31.40
C LYS A 10 -18.50 -7.33 30.60
N ASP A 11 -18.16 -6.22 31.22
CA ASP A 11 -17.19 -5.26 30.73
C ASP A 11 -15.92 -6.02 30.34
N SER A 12 -15.71 -6.17 29.04
CA SER A 12 -14.45 -6.62 28.49
C SER A 12 -13.45 -5.51 28.74
N ASN A 13 -12.74 -5.61 29.85
CA ASN A 13 -11.56 -4.84 30.17
C ASN A 13 -10.65 -4.85 28.93
N THR A 14 -10.64 -3.72 28.22
CA THR A 14 -9.93 -3.58 26.95
C THR A 14 -8.45 -3.57 27.30
N GLN A 15 -7.79 -4.73 27.22
CA GLN A 15 -6.35 -4.83 27.35
C GLN A 15 -5.73 -3.89 26.31
N LYS A 16 -5.18 -2.78 26.78
CA LYS A 16 -4.46 -1.78 25.98
C LYS A 16 -3.31 -2.51 25.26
N SER A 17 -3.37 -2.62 23.94
CA SER A 17 -2.25 -3.15 23.16
C SER A 17 -1.11 -2.13 23.20
N LEU A 18 0.03 -2.53 23.75
CA LEU A 18 1.25 -1.71 23.81
C LEU A 18 1.69 -1.31 22.38
N PRO A 19 2.30 -0.12 22.20
CA PRO A 19 2.76 0.32 20.90
C PRO A 19 3.86 -0.60 20.33
N VAL A 20 3.72 -0.94 19.05
CA VAL A 20 4.64 -1.82 18.31
C VAL A 20 5.31 -1.01 17.19
N GLU A 21 6.64 -0.96 17.18
CA GLU A 21 7.46 -0.32 16.16
C GLU A 21 8.06 -1.35 15.20
N VAL A 22 8.25 -0.97 13.93
CA VAL A 22 9.01 -1.76 12.95
C VAL A 22 10.42 -1.18 12.87
N VAL A 23 11.43 -1.99 13.14
CA VAL A 23 12.85 -1.63 12.97
C VAL A 23 13.19 -1.73 11.49
N ILE A 24 13.69 -0.64 10.92
CA ILE A 24 14.03 -0.54 9.50
C ILE A 24 15.50 -0.87 9.32
N GLU A 25 15.75 -2.03 8.73
CA GLU A 25 17.09 -2.56 8.43
C GLU A 25 17.02 -3.55 7.25
N ASP A 26 18.18 -4.01 6.80
CA ASP A 26 18.30 -5.00 5.73
C ASP A 26 17.73 -6.36 6.16
N VAL A 27 16.68 -6.79 5.47
CA VAL A 27 15.94 -8.02 5.79
C VAL A 27 16.61 -9.30 5.29
N THR A 28 17.72 -9.22 4.56
CA THR A 28 18.38 -10.40 3.96
C THR A 28 18.85 -11.43 4.99
N THR A 29 19.13 -10.98 6.22
CA THR A 29 19.57 -11.85 7.33
C THR A 29 18.43 -12.27 8.27
N HIS A 30 17.21 -11.84 7.99
CA HIS A 30 16.04 -12.13 8.81
C HIS A 30 15.54 -13.56 8.58
N PRO A 31 14.84 -14.15 9.56
CA PRO A 31 14.16 -15.41 9.34
C PRO A 31 13.09 -15.26 8.24
N LEU A 32 12.87 -16.35 7.52
CA LEU A 32 11.88 -16.47 6.47
C LEU A 32 10.53 -16.97 7.02
N CYS A 33 9.49 -16.63 6.28
CA CYS A 33 8.18 -17.28 6.33
C CYS A 33 7.71 -17.57 4.89
N LEU A 34 6.49 -18.08 4.70
CA LEU A 34 5.94 -18.33 3.35
C LEU A 34 5.77 -17.05 2.51
N HIS A 35 5.88 -15.87 3.12
CA HIS A 35 5.73 -14.55 2.51
C HIS A 35 7.09 -13.86 2.27
N GLY A 36 8.20 -14.59 2.40
CA GLY A 36 9.56 -14.04 2.33
C GLY A 36 10.14 -13.68 3.71
N PRO A 37 11.20 -12.84 3.74
CA PRO A 37 11.82 -12.37 4.97
C PRO A 37 10.83 -11.66 5.89
N THR A 38 10.94 -11.96 7.18
CA THR A 38 10.19 -11.28 8.25
C THR A 38 10.69 -9.85 8.47
N LEU A 39 9.88 -9.06 9.19
CA LEU A 39 10.31 -7.76 9.71
C LEU A 39 10.66 -7.89 11.19
N LEU A 40 11.60 -7.08 11.65
CA LEU A 40 11.92 -6.95 13.07
C LEU A 40 10.98 -5.93 13.72
N PHE A 41 10.28 -6.37 14.76
CA PHE A 41 9.38 -5.54 15.54
C PHE A 41 10.00 -5.28 16.92
N SER A 42 9.78 -4.08 17.44
CA SER A 42 10.23 -3.67 18.77
C SER A 42 9.04 -3.27 19.63
N THR A 43 9.00 -3.81 20.85
CA THR A 43 7.99 -3.51 21.87
C THR A 43 8.68 -3.29 23.22
N GLU A 44 7.93 -2.83 24.22
CA GLU A 44 8.45 -2.72 25.60
C GLU A 44 8.92 -4.07 26.18
N LYS A 45 8.41 -5.20 25.66
CA LYS A 45 8.76 -6.55 26.13
C LYS A 45 10.00 -7.12 25.44
N GLY A 46 10.54 -6.44 24.44
CA GLY A 46 11.65 -6.91 23.63
C GLY A 46 11.37 -6.86 22.13
N ARG A 47 12.30 -7.42 21.37
CA ARG A 47 12.31 -7.44 19.91
C ARG A 47 12.07 -8.84 19.37
N TYR A 48 11.31 -8.93 18.28
CA TYR A 48 10.96 -10.19 17.66
C TYR A 48 10.74 -10.03 16.15
N PHE A 49 11.00 -11.09 15.41
CA PHE A 49 10.72 -11.22 14.00
C PHE A 49 9.31 -11.75 13.78
N ALA A 50 8.55 -11.11 12.90
CA ALA A 50 7.22 -11.59 12.49
C ALA A 50 6.92 -11.31 11.01
N CYS A 51 5.88 -11.95 10.48
CA CYS A 51 5.49 -11.83 9.07
C CYS A 51 5.31 -10.36 8.63
N ALA A 52 5.85 -10.02 7.46
CA ALA A 52 5.73 -8.69 6.87
C ALA A 52 4.30 -8.37 6.37
N SER A 53 3.60 -9.40 5.87
CA SER A 53 2.32 -9.24 5.17
C SER A 53 1.09 -9.66 5.97
N CYS A 54 1.22 -10.65 6.85
CA CYS A 54 0.09 -11.17 7.62
C CYS A 54 0.01 -10.52 9.00
N ARG A 55 -1.14 -9.92 9.28
CA ARG A 55 -1.44 -9.30 10.59
C ARG A 55 -2.13 -10.25 11.56
N ASN A 56 -2.63 -11.35 11.05
CA ASN A 56 -3.44 -12.34 11.75
C ASN A 56 -2.72 -13.69 11.80
N LYS A 57 -3.37 -14.67 12.44
CA LYS A 57 -2.87 -16.04 12.70
C LYS A 57 -2.55 -16.89 11.44
N GLU A 58 -2.67 -16.33 10.23
CA GLU A 58 -2.39 -17.06 8.98
C GLU A 58 -0.91 -17.36 8.81
N CYS A 59 -0.04 -16.42 9.20
CA CYS A 59 1.38 -16.69 9.34
C CYS A 59 1.74 -16.69 10.83
N THR A 60 2.13 -17.85 11.33
CA THR A 60 2.45 -18.07 12.76
C THR A 60 3.92 -17.85 13.08
N VAL A 61 4.73 -17.40 12.11
CA VAL A 61 6.14 -17.13 12.34
C VAL A 61 6.29 -15.95 13.30
N HIS A 62 6.81 -16.27 14.48
CA HIS A 62 7.20 -15.34 15.52
C HIS A 62 8.48 -15.90 16.15
N ILE A 63 9.58 -15.16 16.08
CA ILE A 63 10.88 -15.59 16.60
C ILE A 63 11.50 -14.43 17.34
N ASP A 64 11.79 -14.59 18.63
CA ASP A 64 12.44 -13.54 19.41
C ASP A 64 13.86 -13.28 18.88
N GLU A 65 14.32 -12.03 18.94
CA GLU A 65 15.63 -11.63 18.39
C GLU A 65 16.78 -12.42 19.04
N GLU A 66 16.67 -12.72 20.34
CA GLU A 66 17.64 -13.55 21.07
C GLU A 66 17.63 -15.02 20.63
N ASP A 67 16.46 -15.57 20.28
CA ASP A 67 16.35 -16.93 19.75
C ASP A 67 16.93 -17.04 18.35
N TRP A 68 16.83 -16.00 17.53
CA TRP A 68 17.42 -15.97 16.19
C TRP A 68 18.95 -16.06 16.19
N LYS A 69 19.61 -15.75 17.32
CA LYS A 69 21.06 -15.92 17.49
C LYS A 69 21.47 -17.39 17.60
N LYS A 70 20.54 -18.29 17.96
CA LYS A 70 20.81 -19.73 18.12
C LYS A 70 20.86 -20.43 16.76
N GLU A 71 21.95 -21.14 16.49
CA GLU A 71 22.15 -21.86 15.21
C GLU A 71 21.05 -22.89 14.93
N SER A 72 20.54 -23.57 15.96
CA SER A 72 19.44 -24.54 15.83
C SER A 72 18.13 -23.90 15.32
N VAL A 73 17.86 -22.65 15.72
CA VAL A 73 16.69 -21.89 15.25
C VAL A 73 16.86 -21.49 13.79
N ARG A 74 18.07 -21.05 13.40
CA ARG A 74 18.41 -20.73 12.00
C ARG A 74 18.25 -21.93 11.09
N LYS A 75 18.85 -23.08 11.43
CA LYS A 75 18.71 -24.34 10.68
C LYS A 75 17.25 -24.78 10.53
N ARG A 76 16.43 -24.62 11.58
CA ARG A 76 15.00 -24.94 11.49
C ARG A 76 14.25 -24.00 10.54
N ASN A 77 14.68 -22.75 10.42
CA ASN A 77 14.07 -21.76 9.54
C ASN A 77 14.45 -21.96 8.06
N GLU A 78 15.63 -22.52 7.76
CA GLU A 78 16.08 -22.81 6.39
C GLU A 78 15.10 -23.67 5.58
N LYS A 79 14.22 -24.45 6.23
CA LYS A 79 13.14 -25.17 5.54
C LYS A 79 12.27 -24.26 4.66
N TYR A 80 12.15 -22.97 4.97
CA TYR A 80 11.34 -22.05 4.17
C TYR A 80 11.91 -21.82 2.77
N TYR A 81 13.22 -22.02 2.55
CA TYR A 81 13.81 -21.98 1.21
C TYR A 81 13.19 -23.01 0.25
N SER A 82 12.70 -24.15 0.76
CA SER A 82 12.02 -25.18 -0.04
C SER A 82 10.49 -25.10 0.04
N LEU A 83 9.92 -24.53 1.11
CA LEU A 83 8.47 -24.41 1.29
C LEU A 83 7.85 -23.22 0.54
N ILE A 84 8.61 -22.13 0.33
CA ILE A 84 8.12 -21.00 -0.45
C ILE A 84 7.86 -21.48 -1.88
N PRO A 85 6.64 -21.32 -2.42
CA PRO A 85 6.33 -21.76 -3.77
C PRO A 85 7.22 -21.08 -4.80
N LYS A 86 7.40 -21.73 -5.95
CA LYS A 86 7.96 -21.09 -7.14
C LYS A 86 6.94 -21.17 -8.26
N ILE A 87 6.85 -20.11 -9.05
CA ILE A 87 5.99 -20.09 -10.23
C ILE A 87 6.84 -20.32 -11.49
N ASP A 88 6.38 -21.21 -12.37
CA ASP A 88 6.97 -21.36 -13.70
C ASP A 88 6.30 -20.38 -14.66
N LYS A 89 6.87 -19.16 -14.75
CA LYS A 89 6.34 -18.09 -15.60
C LYS A 89 6.41 -18.45 -17.09
N ALA A 90 7.39 -19.26 -17.50
CA ALA A 90 7.55 -19.66 -18.90
C ALA A 90 6.45 -20.65 -19.30
N ALA A 91 6.18 -21.65 -18.46
CA ALA A 91 5.07 -22.58 -18.67
C ALA A 91 3.71 -21.86 -18.63
N ALA A 92 3.49 -20.97 -17.66
CA ALA A 92 2.25 -20.18 -17.57
C ALA A 92 2.01 -19.35 -18.83
N TRP A 93 3.06 -18.68 -19.34
CA TRP A 93 2.95 -17.91 -20.59
C TRP A 93 2.71 -18.79 -21.82
N SER A 94 3.39 -19.93 -21.92
CA SER A 94 3.15 -20.88 -23.01
C SER A 94 1.71 -21.39 -23.01
N ASN A 95 1.16 -21.66 -21.82
CA ASN A 95 -0.23 -22.07 -21.65
C ASN A 95 -1.20 -20.94 -22.04
N PHE A 96 -0.93 -19.70 -21.63
CA PHE A 96 -1.73 -18.54 -22.04
C PHE A 96 -1.80 -18.38 -23.56
N VAL A 97 -0.65 -18.49 -24.25
CA VAL A 97 -0.58 -18.38 -25.71
C VAL A 97 -1.41 -19.48 -26.38
N GLU A 98 -1.31 -20.72 -25.88
CA GLU A 98 -2.12 -21.82 -26.39
C GLU A 98 -3.63 -21.58 -26.16
N VAL A 99 -4.02 -21.17 -24.95
CA VAL A 99 -5.43 -20.91 -24.62
C VAL A 99 -6.01 -19.78 -25.46
N LYS A 100 -5.27 -18.67 -25.60
CA LYS A 100 -5.68 -17.52 -26.41
C LYS A 100 -5.85 -17.87 -27.88
N ALA A 101 -5.06 -18.81 -28.42
CA ALA A 101 -5.14 -19.23 -29.82
C ALA A 101 -6.40 -20.06 -30.14
N ARG A 102 -7.09 -20.63 -29.15
CA ARG A 102 -8.34 -21.38 -29.36
C ARG A 102 -9.56 -20.47 -29.43
N HIS A 103 -10.68 -21.00 -29.92
CA HIS A 103 -11.95 -20.29 -29.93
C HIS A 103 -12.43 -20.01 -28.49
N TYR A 104 -13.03 -18.86 -28.23
CA TYR A 104 -13.35 -18.39 -26.86
C TYR A 104 -14.19 -19.39 -26.04
N VAL A 105 -15.05 -20.17 -26.70
CA VAL A 105 -15.87 -21.23 -26.08
C VAL A 105 -15.06 -22.35 -25.42
N ASP A 106 -13.83 -22.55 -25.88
CA ASP A 106 -12.94 -23.60 -25.40
C ASP A 106 -12.01 -23.11 -24.27
N ARG A 107 -12.04 -21.81 -23.97
CA ARG A 107 -11.15 -21.19 -22.99
C ARG A 107 -11.80 -21.19 -21.62
N ALA A 108 -11.05 -21.63 -20.61
CA ALA A 108 -11.53 -21.68 -19.24
C ALA A 108 -10.43 -21.29 -18.24
N PHE A 109 -10.87 -20.74 -17.10
CA PHE A 109 -10.02 -20.53 -15.94
C PHE A 109 -10.61 -21.29 -14.75
N CYS A 110 -9.78 -22.04 -14.04
CA CYS A 110 -10.18 -22.77 -12.85
C CYS A 110 -9.73 -22.00 -11.60
N SER A 111 -10.65 -21.33 -10.90
CA SER A 111 -10.34 -20.55 -9.70
C SER A 111 -9.84 -21.40 -8.54
N THR A 112 -10.15 -22.69 -8.51
CA THR A 112 -9.62 -23.63 -7.51
C THR A 112 -8.16 -24.01 -7.77
N CYS A 113 -7.78 -24.11 -9.05
CA CYS A 113 -6.42 -24.48 -9.46
C CYS A 113 -5.54 -23.27 -9.74
N GLU A 114 -6.14 -22.09 -9.87
CA GLU A 114 -5.48 -20.84 -10.26
C GLU A 114 -4.80 -20.93 -11.62
N ASP A 115 -5.42 -21.65 -12.57
CA ASP A 115 -4.81 -22.01 -13.85
C ASP A 115 -5.79 -21.84 -15.03
N LEU A 116 -5.24 -21.47 -16.18
CA LEU A 116 -5.94 -21.44 -17.47
C LEU A 116 -5.90 -22.82 -18.11
N TYR A 117 -6.97 -23.22 -18.81
CA TYR A 117 -6.97 -24.48 -19.52
C TYR A 117 -7.97 -24.46 -20.69
N LEU A 118 -7.84 -25.48 -21.54
CA LEU A 118 -8.75 -25.74 -22.65
C LEU A 118 -9.80 -26.78 -22.26
N VAL A 119 -11.08 -26.48 -22.44
CA VAL A 119 -12.19 -27.38 -22.11
C VAL A 119 -12.11 -28.68 -22.92
N SER A 120 -11.67 -28.59 -24.17
CA SER A 120 -11.45 -29.69 -25.10
C SER A 120 -10.29 -30.60 -24.72
N LYS A 121 -9.39 -30.16 -23.83
CA LYS A 121 -8.29 -30.97 -23.30
C LYS A 121 -8.67 -31.50 -21.91
N PRO A 122 -9.24 -32.72 -21.82
CA PRO A 122 -9.60 -33.29 -20.54
C PRO A 122 -8.37 -33.42 -19.65
N SER A 123 -8.42 -32.76 -18.49
CA SER A 123 -7.38 -32.79 -17.48
C SER A 123 -7.95 -33.38 -16.20
N LYS A 124 -7.29 -34.41 -15.64
CA LYS A 124 -7.63 -34.95 -14.32
C LYS A 124 -7.43 -33.92 -13.20
N LYS A 125 -6.77 -32.79 -13.48
CA LYS A 125 -6.56 -31.71 -12.50
C LYS A 125 -7.81 -30.87 -12.25
N HIS A 126 -8.76 -30.81 -13.19
CA HIS A 126 -9.96 -29.98 -13.07
C HIS A 126 -11.17 -30.87 -12.77
N ALA A 127 -11.37 -31.14 -11.49
CA ALA A 127 -12.49 -31.95 -11.02
C ALA A 127 -13.83 -31.19 -11.19
N LYS A 128 -14.96 -31.91 -11.19
CA LYS A 128 -16.28 -31.34 -11.50
C LYS A 128 -16.74 -30.29 -10.49
N GLU A 129 -16.26 -30.37 -9.26
CA GLU A 129 -16.56 -29.47 -8.15
C GLU A 129 -15.73 -28.18 -8.16
N HIS A 130 -14.74 -28.08 -9.05
CA HIS A 130 -13.92 -26.89 -9.16
C HIS A 130 -14.73 -25.70 -9.68
N ARG A 131 -14.36 -24.50 -9.24
CA ARG A 131 -15.00 -23.26 -9.71
C ARG A 131 -14.37 -22.85 -11.04
N ILE A 132 -15.13 -23.01 -12.11
CA ILE A 132 -14.67 -22.77 -13.48
C ILE A 132 -15.35 -21.51 -14.04
N ILE A 133 -14.57 -20.65 -14.68
CA ILE A 133 -15.03 -19.48 -15.43
C ILE A 133 -14.81 -19.77 -16.91
N THR A 134 -15.91 -19.84 -17.66
CA THR A 134 -15.92 -20.15 -19.09
C THR A 134 -17.24 -19.65 -19.70
N PRO A 135 -17.28 -19.25 -20.98
CA PRO A 135 -16.13 -19.06 -21.88
C PRO A 135 -15.35 -17.76 -21.57
N LEU A 136 -14.12 -17.65 -22.09
CA LEU A 136 -13.27 -16.46 -21.90
C LEU A 136 -12.99 -15.74 -23.22
N THR A 137 -13.44 -14.49 -23.32
CA THR A 137 -13.22 -13.63 -24.49
C THR A 137 -11.80 -13.05 -24.52
N ASP A 138 -11.39 -12.48 -25.65
CA ASP A 138 -10.10 -11.78 -25.76
C ASP A 138 -10.03 -10.56 -24.84
N GLU A 139 -11.14 -9.84 -24.67
CA GLU A 139 -11.24 -8.69 -23.77
C GLU A 139 -11.07 -9.11 -22.30
N GLN A 140 -11.65 -10.24 -21.90
CA GLN A 140 -11.44 -10.82 -20.58
C GLN A 140 -9.97 -11.24 -20.38
N LEU A 141 -9.36 -11.94 -21.33
CA LEU A 141 -7.94 -12.32 -21.22
C LEU A 141 -7.00 -11.10 -21.18
N ALA A 142 -7.36 -10.00 -21.85
CA ALA A 142 -6.60 -8.75 -21.83
C ALA A 142 -6.82 -7.93 -20.55
N ARG A 143 -7.97 -8.09 -19.88
CA ARG A 143 -8.30 -7.37 -18.63
C ARG A 143 -8.75 -8.32 -17.51
N PRO A 144 -7.85 -9.16 -16.97
CA PRO A 144 -8.15 -10.08 -15.87
C PRO A 144 -8.87 -9.44 -14.68
N THR A 145 -8.56 -8.19 -14.31
CA THR A 145 -9.18 -7.51 -13.16
C THR A 145 -10.69 -7.32 -13.27
N THR A 146 -11.27 -7.47 -14.47
CA THR A 146 -12.71 -7.30 -14.71
C THR A 146 -13.54 -8.53 -14.34
N TRP A 147 -12.93 -9.72 -14.24
CA TRP A 147 -13.65 -10.99 -14.02
C TRP A 147 -12.94 -11.97 -13.09
N LEU A 148 -11.62 -11.85 -12.90
CA LEU A 148 -10.86 -12.70 -11.99
C LEU A 148 -11.40 -12.50 -10.57
N PRO A 149 -11.81 -13.56 -9.86
CA PRO A 149 -12.36 -13.42 -8.52
C PRO A 149 -11.38 -12.74 -7.57
N MET A 150 -11.84 -11.72 -6.85
CA MET A 150 -10.99 -10.96 -5.95
C MET A 150 -10.58 -11.80 -4.74
N LEU A 151 -9.36 -11.56 -4.25
CA LEU A 151 -8.92 -12.09 -2.97
C LEU A 151 -9.45 -11.15 -1.88
N GLU A 152 -10.52 -11.55 -1.19
CA GLU A 152 -11.24 -10.70 -0.22
C GLU A 152 -10.62 -10.73 1.19
N ASN A 153 -9.42 -11.28 1.36
CA ASN A 153 -8.77 -11.33 2.67
C ASN A 153 -8.14 -9.97 3.02
N ASP A 154 -8.91 -9.13 3.70
CA ASP A 154 -8.49 -7.81 4.21
C ASP A 154 -7.17 -7.83 5.02
N SER A 155 -6.77 -9.00 5.54
CA SER A 155 -5.58 -9.14 6.40
C SER A 155 -4.28 -9.51 5.67
N VAL A 156 -4.36 -9.91 4.39
CA VAL A 156 -3.19 -10.34 3.60
C VAL A 156 -3.23 -9.81 2.16
N GLU A 157 -4.37 -9.89 1.47
CA GLU A 157 -4.46 -9.75 0.00
C GLU A 157 -5.52 -8.74 -0.46
N ALA A 158 -5.88 -7.77 0.40
CA ALA A 158 -6.96 -6.81 0.14
C ALA A 158 -6.82 -6.12 -1.23
N GLN A 159 -7.51 -6.64 -2.24
CA GLN A 159 -7.37 -6.20 -3.63
C GLN A 159 -8.44 -5.15 -3.92
N TYR A 160 -8.04 -3.91 -4.18
CA TYR A 160 -8.96 -2.83 -4.55
C TYR A 160 -8.75 -2.44 -6.01
N MET A 161 -9.83 -2.37 -6.78
CA MET A 161 -9.75 -2.04 -8.20
C MET A 161 -10.12 -0.58 -8.44
N PHE A 162 -9.20 0.19 -8.99
CA PHE A 162 -9.45 1.59 -9.35
C PHE A 162 -10.63 1.71 -10.32
N THR A 163 -11.45 2.75 -10.14
CA THR A 163 -12.44 3.10 -11.16
C THR A 163 -11.76 3.58 -12.45
N LYS A 164 -12.46 3.46 -13.59
CA LYS A 164 -11.99 4.00 -14.89
C LYS A 164 -11.58 5.47 -14.79
N LYS A 165 -12.29 6.27 -13.97
CA LYS A 165 -11.95 7.65 -13.67
C LYS A 165 -10.59 7.78 -12.98
N SER A 166 -10.37 7.02 -11.89
CA SER A 166 -9.08 6.99 -11.18
C SER A 166 -7.93 6.55 -12.08
N VAL A 167 -8.14 5.52 -12.91
CA VAL A 167 -7.16 5.08 -13.91
C VAL A 167 -6.83 6.22 -14.88
N THR A 168 -7.85 6.86 -15.47
CA THR A 168 -7.66 7.98 -16.40
C THR A 168 -6.87 9.13 -15.77
N THR A 169 -7.17 9.46 -14.50
CA THR A 169 -6.43 10.48 -13.74
C THR A 169 -4.96 10.10 -13.59
N VAL A 170 -4.63 8.86 -13.23
CA VAL A 170 -3.23 8.40 -13.13
C VAL A 170 -2.48 8.66 -14.42
N PHE A 171 -3.02 8.23 -15.56
CA PHE A 171 -2.36 8.44 -16.85
C PHE A 171 -2.27 9.91 -17.26
N GLY A 172 -3.25 10.74 -16.90
CA GLY A 172 -3.15 12.20 -17.07
C GLY A 172 -1.97 12.79 -16.28
N ILE A 173 -1.79 12.36 -15.03
CA ILE A 173 -0.67 12.78 -14.19
C ILE A 173 0.67 12.37 -14.81
N LEU A 174 0.78 11.12 -15.27
CA LEU A 174 2.01 10.60 -15.88
C LEU A 174 2.38 11.40 -17.14
N LYS A 175 1.41 11.64 -18.04
CA LYS A 175 1.61 12.46 -19.24
C LYS A 175 2.07 13.88 -18.91
N ASN A 176 1.43 14.53 -17.95
CA ASN A 176 1.76 15.90 -17.56
C ASN A 176 3.16 16.02 -16.93
N ASN A 177 3.76 14.91 -16.51
CA ASN A 177 5.13 14.84 -15.99
C ASN A 177 6.12 14.20 -16.98
N ASN A 178 5.73 13.99 -18.24
CA ASN A 178 6.54 13.33 -19.27
C ASN A 178 7.07 11.95 -18.84
N ILE A 179 6.21 11.18 -18.16
CA ILE A 179 6.52 9.81 -17.71
C ILE A 179 5.86 8.82 -18.65
N SER A 180 6.63 7.88 -19.18
CA SER A 180 6.18 6.78 -20.03
C SER A 180 6.47 5.39 -19.44
N ASN A 181 7.30 5.28 -18.39
CA ASN A 181 7.57 4.00 -17.74
C ASN A 181 6.89 3.89 -16.37
N ILE A 182 6.24 2.75 -16.10
CA ILE A 182 5.44 2.54 -14.90
C ILE A 182 5.86 1.26 -14.18
N LEU A 183 6.24 1.40 -12.90
CA LEU A 183 6.39 0.28 -11.97
C LEU A 183 5.08 0.11 -11.20
N CYS A 184 4.24 -0.84 -11.62
CA CYS A 184 2.92 -1.07 -11.02
C CYS A 184 3.07 -2.01 -9.81
N ILE A 185 2.90 -1.51 -8.58
CA ILE A 185 3.01 -2.32 -7.35
C ILE A 185 1.62 -2.51 -6.75
N GLY A 186 1.05 -3.72 -6.85
CA GLY A 186 -0.32 -3.98 -6.39
C GLY A 186 -1.40 -3.24 -7.18
N THR A 187 -1.11 -2.85 -8.43
CA THR A 187 -2.00 -2.02 -9.27
C THR A 187 -2.29 -2.67 -10.62
N PRO A 188 -2.88 -3.88 -10.66
CA PRO A 188 -3.07 -4.64 -11.89
C PRO A 188 -3.94 -3.89 -12.92
N SER A 189 -4.93 -3.11 -12.48
CA SER A 189 -5.77 -2.30 -13.38
C SER A 189 -5.00 -1.17 -14.09
N ILE A 190 -3.96 -0.62 -13.47
CA ILE A 190 -3.06 0.36 -14.11
C ILE A 190 -2.17 -0.34 -15.13
N HIS A 191 -1.68 -1.53 -14.80
CA HIS A 191 -0.89 -2.35 -15.72
C HIS A 191 -1.68 -2.74 -16.98
N GLU A 192 -2.91 -3.22 -16.82
CA GLU A 192 -3.80 -3.56 -17.95
C GLU A 192 -4.04 -2.37 -18.88
N GLU A 193 -4.32 -1.20 -18.31
CA GLU A 193 -4.51 0.01 -19.11
C GLU A 193 -3.21 0.43 -19.82
N ALA A 194 -2.06 0.31 -19.15
CA ALA A 194 -0.76 0.62 -19.76
C ALA A 194 -0.44 -0.33 -20.93
N GLU A 195 -0.69 -1.63 -20.81
CA GLU A 195 -0.47 -2.59 -21.89
C GLU A 195 -1.43 -2.39 -23.09
N SER A 196 -2.59 -1.76 -22.86
CA SER A 196 -3.51 -1.38 -23.95
C SER A 196 -3.06 -0.14 -24.73
N ARG A 197 -1.94 0.47 -24.34
CA ARG A 197 -1.46 1.76 -24.86
C ARG A 197 -0.03 1.66 -25.37
N SER A 198 0.25 2.29 -26.51
CA SER A 198 1.60 2.31 -27.09
C SER A 198 2.53 3.35 -26.46
N ASP A 199 1.99 4.35 -25.76
CA ASP A 199 2.75 5.44 -25.15
C ASP A 199 3.31 5.12 -23.76
N PHE A 200 3.02 3.92 -23.23
CA PHE A 200 3.50 3.49 -21.92
C PHE A 200 4.17 2.12 -21.96
N ASN A 201 5.19 1.96 -21.13
CA ASN A 201 5.81 0.69 -20.82
C ASN A 201 5.63 0.41 -19.33
N SER A 202 5.07 -0.75 -18.98
CA SER A 202 4.81 -1.09 -17.59
C SER A 202 5.30 -2.49 -17.23
N ILE A 203 5.48 -2.72 -15.93
CA ILE A 203 5.72 -4.03 -15.33
C ILE A 203 4.89 -4.12 -14.04
N LEU A 204 4.22 -5.25 -13.84
CA LEU A 204 3.41 -5.53 -12.66
C LEU A 204 4.23 -6.31 -11.61
N MET A 205 4.29 -5.76 -10.41
CA MET A 205 4.81 -6.39 -9.21
C MET A 205 3.63 -6.58 -8.25
N ASP A 206 3.15 -7.80 -8.10
CA ASP A 206 1.96 -8.09 -7.31
C ASP A 206 2.17 -9.29 -6.40
N TYR A 207 1.48 -9.31 -5.27
CA TYR A 207 1.45 -10.44 -4.36
C TYR A 207 0.51 -11.54 -4.88
N ASP A 208 -0.52 -11.16 -5.63
CA ASP A 208 -1.42 -12.11 -6.31
C ASP A 208 -0.71 -12.76 -7.50
N LYS A 209 -0.15 -13.96 -7.25
CA LYS A 209 0.56 -14.76 -8.25
C LYS A 209 -0.32 -15.14 -9.46
N ARG A 210 -1.66 -15.10 -9.36
CA ARG A 210 -2.57 -15.55 -10.43
C ARG A 210 -2.40 -14.70 -11.70
N HIS A 211 -1.93 -13.46 -11.55
CA HIS A 211 -1.59 -12.60 -12.68
C HIS A 211 -0.49 -13.18 -13.59
N CYS A 212 0.36 -14.10 -13.11
CA CYS A 212 1.36 -14.76 -13.95
C CYS A 212 0.77 -15.55 -15.12
N ASN A 213 -0.51 -15.95 -15.02
CA ASN A 213 -1.21 -16.65 -16.09
C ASN A 213 -1.56 -15.76 -17.30
N PHE A 214 -1.48 -14.44 -17.17
CA PHE A 214 -1.99 -13.50 -18.19
C PHE A 214 -0.90 -12.62 -18.81
N TYR A 215 0.30 -12.62 -18.23
CA TYR A 215 1.38 -11.72 -18.64
C TYR A 215 2.64 -12.49 -19.01
N PRO A 216 3.42 -12.01 -19.98
CA PRO A 216 4.69 -12.63 -20.31
C PRO A 216 5.69 -12.51 -19.14
N PRO A 217 6.72 -13.38 -19.06
CA PRO A 217 7.62 -13.44 -17.90
C PRO A 217 8.37 -12.14 -17.58
N ASN A 218 8.51 -11.25 -18.57
CA ASN A 218 9.17 -9.94 -18.45
C ASN A 218 8.21 -8.79 -18.08
N LYS A 219 6.92 -9.08 -17.88
CA LYS A 219 5.88 -8.10 -17.52
C LYS A 219 5.27 -8.34 -16.14
N PHE A 220 5.61 -9.45 -15.49
CA PHE A 220 5.14 -9.80 -14.17
C PHE A 220 6.27 -10.30 -13.25
N ILE A 221 6.26 -9.80 -12.01
CA ILE A 221 7.11 -10.24 -10.90
C ILE A 221 6.19 -10.57 -9.72
N TRP A 222 6.31 -11.79 -9.18
CA TRP A 222 5.61 -12.13 -7.95
C TRP A 222 6.37 -11.51 -6.78
N TYR A 223 5.69 -10.61 -6.06
CA TYR A 223 6.37 -9.63 -5.23
C TYR A 223 5.64 -9.35 -3.92
N ASN A 224 6.42 -9.17 -2.85
CA ASN A 224 5.92 -8.67 -1.58
C ASN A 224 6.48 -7.26 -1.28
N MET A 225 5.60 -6.28 -1.29
CA MET A 225 5.94 -4.87 -1.09
C MET A 225 6.26 -4.47 0.35
N PHE A 226 6.03 -5.34 1.35
CA PHE A 226 6.34 -5.03 2.75
C PHE A 226 7.77 -5.40 3.16
N ASN A 227 8.46 -6.19 2.35
CA ASN A 227 9.83 -6.63 2.60
C ASN A 227 10.69 -6.62 1.32
N ASN A 228 10.21 -5.95 0.27
CA ASN A 228 10.84 -5.87 -1.05
C ASN A 228 11.27 -7.23 -1.63
N TYR A 229 10.50 -8.29 -1.37
CA TYR A 229 10.89 -9.66 -1.70
C TYR A 229 10.32 -10.12 -3.05
N MET A 230 11.17 -10.69 -3.90
CA MET A 230 10.80 -11.33 -5.16
C MET A 230 10.87 -12.85 -5.02
N PHE A 231 9.74 -13.52 -5.25
CA PHE A 231 9.61 -14.95 -4.94
C PHE A 231 10.39 -15.88 -5.88
N ASN A 232 10.61 -15.47 -7.14
CA ASN A 232 11.48 -16.21 -8.05
C ASN A 232 12.96 -15.75 -7.96
N GLY A 233 13.31 -14.94 -6.96
CA GLY A 233 14.69 -14.54 -6.65
C GLY A 233 15.42 -13.87 -7.81
N ASN A 234 16.64 -14.33 -8.09
CA ASN A 234 17.56 -13.74 -9.07
C ASN A 234 16.95 -13.58 -10.48
N GLU A 235 16.02 -14.43 -10.88
CA GLU A 235 15.36 -14.31 -12.20
C GLU A 235 14.45 -13.08 -12.27
N ASP A 236 13.67 -12.83 -11.21
CA ASP A 236 12.83 -11.63 -11.12
C ASP A 236 13.68 -10.36 -10.96
N GLU A 237 14.79 -10.44 -10.23
CA GLU A 237 15.72 -9.33 -10.08
C GLU A 237 16.34 -8.93 -11.44
N LYS A 238 16.72 -9.91 -12.27
CA LYS A 238 17.18 -9.65 -13.65
C LYS A 238 16.10 -8.98 -14.49
N VAL A 239 14.85 -9.42 -14.37
CA VAL A 239 13.72 -8.81 -15.08
C VAL A 239 13.53 -7.35 -14.66
N LEU A 240 13.54 -7.05 -13.35
CA LEU A 240 13.42 -5.68 -12.85
C LEU A 240 14.58 -4.81 -13.33
N LYS A 241 15.82 -5.28 -13.19
CA LYS A 241 17.02 -4.55 -13.65
C LYS A 241 16.94 -4.27 -15.16
N LYS A 242 16.49 -5.22 -15.96
CA LYS A 242 16.29 -5.03 -17.40
C LYS A 242 15.20 -4.00 -17.71
N PHE A 243 14.11 -3.99 -16.94
CA PHE A 243 13.08 -2.97 -17.03
C PHE A 243 13.66 -1.58 -16.73
N PHE A 244 14.37 -1.41 -15.61
CA PHE A 244 15.02 -0.14 -15.25
C PHE A 244 15.98 0.37 -16.33
N LYS A 245 16.84 -0.50 -16.89
CA LYS A 245 17.74 -0.11 -17.99
C LYS A 245 16.98 0.42 -19.20
N LYS A 246 15.84 -0.19 -19.55
CA LYS A 246 14.99 0.26 -20.67
C LYS A 246 14.25 1.56 -20.35
N SER A 247 13.98 1.80 -19.08
CA SER A 247 13.28 2.98 -18.56
C SER A 247 14.22 4.16 -18.26
N LYS A 248 15.42 4.18 -18.84
CA LYS A 248 16.39 5.28 -18.65
C LYS A 248 15.89 6.57 -19.29
N GLU A 249 15.16 6.46 -20.40
CA GLU A 249 14.51 7.56 -21.11
C GLU A 249 13.00 7.60 -20.81
N GLY A 250 12.39 8.78 -20.95
CA GLY A 250 10.94 8.94 -20.80
C GLY A 250 10.43 8.89 -19.36
N GLY A 251 11.30 8.96 -18.35
CA GLY A 251 10.90 9.02 -16.94
C GLY A 251 10.27 7.72 -16.41
N ILE A 252 10.27 7.55 -15.09
CA ILE A 252 9.68 6.38 -14.42
C ILE A 252 8.86 6.81 -13.21
N CYS A 253 7.68 6.22 -13.03
CA CYS A 253 6.85 6.37 -11.85
C CYS A 253 6.51 5.03 -11.22
N ILE A 254 6.61 4.95 -9.91
CA ILE A 254 6.03 3.86 -9.11
C ILE A 254 4.57 4.20 -8.86
N VAL A 255 3.65 3.32 -9.25
CA VAL A 255 2.21 3.45 -8.96
C VAL A 255 1.82 2.31 -8.03
N MET A 256 1.52 2.64 -6.78
CA MET A 256 1.31 1.63 -5.74
C MET A 256 -0.02 1.79 -5.00
N ASP A 257 -0.65 0.65 -4.69
CA ASP A 257 -1.88 0.56 -3.90
C ASP A 257 -1.76 -0.56 -2.85
N PRO A 258 -1.01 -0.33 -1.77
CA PRO A 258 -0.83 -1.32 -0.72
C PRO A 258 -2.11 -1.54 0.09
N PRO A 259 -2.29 -2.71 0.73
CA PRO A 259 -3.38 -2.94 1.66
C PRO A 259 -3.46 -1.84 2.72
N PHE A 260 -4.63 -1.21 2.91
CA PHE A 260 -4.78 -0.01 3.76
C PHE A 260 -4.50 -0.24 5.23
N GLY A 261 -4.58 -1.50 5.69
CA GLY A 261 -4.07 -1.86 6.99
C GLY A 261 -2.58 -1.55 7.11
N GLY A 262 -1.80 -1.87 6.06
CA GLY A 262 -0.34 -1.94 5.92
C GLY A 262 0.49 -0.97 6.78
N ARG A 263 1.65 -1.43 7.26
CA ARG A 263 2.58 -0.57 8.00
C ARG A 263 3.25 0.37 6.99
N VAL A 264 3.34 1.65 7.33
CA VAL A 264 3.88 2.68 6.43
C VAL A 264 5.40 2.58 6.35
N GLU A 265 6.04 2.19 7.45
CA GLU A 265 7.48 2.12 7.61
C GLU A 265 8.15 1.20 6.56
N PRO A 266 7.74 -0.08 6.41
CA PRO A 266 8.29 -0.97 5.38
C PRO A 266 7.99 -0.51 3.94
N LEU A 267 6.85 0.13 3.70
CA LEU A 267 6.49 0.62 2.36
C LEU A 267 7.41 1.76 1.91
N VAL A 268 7.71 2.70 2.82
CA VAL A 268 8.69 3.78 2.55
C VAL A 268 10.08 3.19 2.32
N GLN A 269 10.48 2.19 3.11
CA GLN A 269 11.76 1.51 2.93
C GLN A 269 11.85 0.85 1.54
N THR A 270 10.79 0.17 1.13
CA THR A 270 10.68 -0.45 -0.20
C THR A 270 10.84 0.58 -1.32
N LEU A 271 10.20 1.75 -1.21
CA LEU A 271 10.38 2.83 -2.19
C LEU A 271 11.83 3.30 -2.30
N LYS A 272 12.54 3.40 -1.16
CA LYS A 272 13.96 3.78 -1.11
C LYS A 272 14.85 2.72 -1.74
N GLU A 273 14.64 1.45 -1.44
CA GLU A 273 15.42 0.34 -1.99
C GLU A 273 15.22 0.15 -3.51
N LEU A 274 13.98 0.29 -3.99
CA LEU A 274 13.68 0.27 -5.43
C LEU A 274 14.32 1.47 -6.15
N THR A 275 14.28 2.64 -5.53
CA THR A 275 14.97 3.84 -6.03
C THR A 275 16.48 3.58 -6.11
N GLU A 276 17.09 3.06 -5.05
CA GLU A 276 18.53 2.77 -5.00
C GLU A 276 18.93 1.75 -6.07
N THR A 277 18.11 0.72 -6.26
CA THR A 277 18.30 -0.25 -7.34
C THR A 277 18.25 0.43 -8.72
N TYR A 278 17.28 1.31 -8.97
CA TYR A 278 17.19 2.07 -10.22
C TYR A 278 18.42 2.95 -10.44
N LYS A 279 18.85 3.70 -9.42
CA LYS A 279 20.01 4.59 -9.47
C LYS A 279 21.28 3.83 -9.84
N ASN A 280 21.52 2.70 -9.18
CA ASN A 280 22.68 1.84 -9.45
C ASN A 280 22.63 1.22 -10.84
N VAL A 281 21.44 0.87 -11.33
CA VAL A 281 21.28 0.29 -12.68
C VAL A 281 21.43 1.32 -13.79
N CYS A 282 21.07 2.58 -13.53
CA CYS A 282 21.06 3.65 -14.52
C CYS A 282 22.25 4.61 -14.43
N ASP A 283 23.16 4.37 -13.48
CA ASP A 283 24.31 5.22 -13.14
C ASP A 283 23.90 6.66 -12.77
N LYS A 284 22.91 6.78 -11.86
CA LYS A 284 22.33 8.06 -11.42
C LYS A 284 22.31 8.22 -9.89
N PRO A 285 23.46 8.23 -9.21
CA PRO A 285 23.52 8.23 -7.74
C PRO A 285 22.85 9.47 -7.12
N ASP A 286 22.93 10.61 -7.79
CA ASP A 286 22.46 11.92 -7.29
C ASP A 286 20.95 12.18 -7.50
N GLU A 287 20.23 11.32 -8.23
CA GLU A 287 18.79 11.51 -8.41
C GLU A 287 18.03 11.40 -7.08
N GLY A 288 16.86 12.03 -6.97
CA GLY A 288 16.01 11.91 -5.79
C GLY A 288 15.33 10.54 -5.69
N LEU A 289 14.36 10.44 -4.77
CA LEU A 289 13.38 9.35 -4.79
C LEU A 289 12.70 9.27 -6.16
N LEU A 290 12.50 8.06 -6.70
CA LEU A 290 11.72 7.88 -7.92
C LEU A 290 10.34 8.55 -7.80
N SER A 291 9.79 9.00 -8.92
CA SER A 291 8.43 9.56 -8.91
C SER A 291 7.45 8.51 -8.40
N VAL A 292 6.56 8.89 -7.48
CA VAL A 292 5.62 7.96 -6.85
C VAL A 292 4.19 8.47 -6.90
N LEU A 293 3.24 7.58 -7.19
CA LEU A 293 1.81 7.73 -6.97
C LEU A 293 1.36 6.62 -6.03
N TRP A 294 1.31 6.94 -4.74
CA TRP A 294 0.94 6.01 -3.70
C TRP A 294 -0.50 6.27 -3.26
N ALA A 295 -1.41 5.37 -3.63
CA ALA A 295 -2.79 5.38 -3.14
C ALA A 295 -2.82 4.90 -1.69
N PHE A 296 -3.20 5.78 -0.76
CA PHE A 296 -3.27 5.41 0.66
C PHE A 296 -4.26 6.29 1.43
N PRO A 297 -4.72 5.86 2.63
CA PRO A 297 -5.64 6.67 3.41
C PRO A 297 -5.04 7.99 3.89
N TYR A 298 -5.80 9.09 3.80
CA TYR A 298 -5.32 10.44 4.18
C TYR A 298 -4.88 10.55 5.65
N PHE A 299 -5.41 9.70 6.53
CA PHE A 299 -5.05 9.72 7.95
C PHE A 299 -3.64 9.19 8.23
N SER A 300 -3.02 8.52 7.24
CA SER A 300 -1.63 8.06 7.30
C SER A 300 -0.61 9.13 6.91
N GLU A 301 -1.07 10.30 6.44
CA GLU A 301 -0.20 11.41 6.02
C GLU A 301 0.85 11.84 7.05
N PRO A 302 0.57 11.93 8.36
CA PRO A 302 1.61 12.28 9.34
C PRO A 302 2.73 11.25 9.38
N TYR A 303 2.42 9.95 9.23
CA TYR A 303 3.42 8.89 9.23
C TYR A 303 4.25 8.91 7.95
N ILE A 304 3.62 9.10 6.79
CA ILE A 304 4.31 9.20 5.50
C ILE A 304 5.23 10.42 5.49
N THR A 305 4.71 11.60 5.82
CA THR A 305 5.48 12.86 5.79
C THR A 305 6.66 12.83 6.77
N ASN A 306 6.53 12.16 7.92
CA ASN A 306 7.63 12.03 8.86
C ASN A 306 8.77 11.15 8.33
N MET A 307 8.50 10.20 7.43
CA MET A 307 9.50 9.23 6.95
C MET A 307 10.02 9.53 5.54
N ALA A 308 9.20 10.22 4.75
CA ALA A 308 9.50 10.71 3.41
C ALA A 308 8.88 12.12 3.26
N PRO A 309 9.52 13.17 3.79
CA PRO A 309 9.02 14.55 3.74
C PRO A 309 8.80 15.10 2.32
N GLU A 310 9.47 14.52 1.32
CA GLU A 310 9.32 14.82 -0.09
C GLU A 310 7.99 14.33 -0.67
N ILE A 311 7.35 13.32 -0.06
CA ILE A 311 6.05 12.78 -0.48
C ILE A 311 4.92 13.59 0.17
N LYS A 312 4.12 14.24 -0.67
CA LYS A 312 3.00 15.09 -0.27
C LYS A 312 1.68 14.49 -0.72
N MET A 313 0.64 14.70 0.10
CA MET A 313 -0.71 14.29 -0.23
C MET A 313 -1.37 15.26 -1.22
N HIS A 314 -1.95 14.74 -2.30
CA HIS A 314 -2.84 15.49 -3.18
C HIS A 314 -4.30 15.34 -2.73
N ASP A 315 -5.16 16.32 -3.03
CA ASP A 315 -6.57 16.30 -2.60
C ASP A 315 -7.48 15.40 -3.46
N TYR A 316 -6.92 14.76 -4.49
CA TYR A 316 -7.65 13.86 -5.38
C TYR A 316 -8.17 12.63 -4.61
N GLN A 317 -9.49 12.49 -4.60
CA GLN A 317 -10.23 11.40 -3.97
C GLN A 317 -10.25 10.19 -4.90
N ILE A 318 -9.51 9.15 -4.52
CA ILE A 318 -9.41 7.92 -5.30
C ILE A 318 -10.65 7.07 -5.06
N GLU A 319 -11.30 6.65 -6.13
CA GLU A 319 -12.47 5.77 -6.09
C GLU A 319 -12.10 4.35 -6.55
N TYR A 320 -12.77 3.36 -5.94
CA TYR A 320 -12.62 1.94 -6.23
C TYR A 320 -13.97 1.32 -6.61
N THR A 321 -13.97 0.35 -7.54
CA THR A 321 -15.19 -0.30 -8.04
C THR A 321 -15.83 -1.25 -7.03
N ASN A 322 -15.02 -1.88 -6.18
CA ASN A 322 -15.41 -3.05 -5.39
C ASN A 322 -15.64 -2.81 -3.88
N HIS A 323 -15.32 -1.62 -3.35
CA HIS A 323 -15.36 -1.43 -1.90
C HIS A 323 -16.60 -0.67 -1.38
N LYS A 324 -17.45 -1.36 -0.61
CA LYS A 324 -18.71 -0.81 -0.04
C LYS A 324 -18.55 0.46 0.81
N LYS A 325 -17.37 0.74 1.40
CA LYS A 325 -17.10 2.01 2.14
C LYS A 325 -16.39 3.08 1.31
N PHE A 326 -15.91 2.76 0.10
CA PHE A 326 -15.21 3.71 -0.80
C PHE A 326 -15.99 4.03 -2.08
N ILE A 327 -17.19 3.45 -2.23
CA ILE A 327 -18.18 3.87 -3.22
C ILE A 327 -18.94 5.07 -2.65
N ASN A 328 -19.07 6.13 -3.45
CA ASN A 328 -19.98 7.26 -3.19
C ASN A 328 -21.43 6.75 -3.13
N LYS A 329 -21.87 6.19 -2.00
CA LYS A 329 -23.29 5.92 -1.73
C LYS A 329 -23.86 7.00 -0.83
N MET A 330 -25.03 7.50 -1.18
CA MET A 330 -25.89 8.22 -0.24
C MET A 330 -26.49 7.18 0.70
N LYS A 331 -25.96 7.09 1.93
CA LYS A 331 -26.68 6.47 3.04
C LYS A 331 -27.09 7.61 3.97
N ASP A 332 -28.39 7.74 4.21
CA ASP A 332 -28.99 8.75 5.10
C ASP A 332 -28.66 10.21 4.70
N GLY A 333 -28.59 10.51 3.40
CA GLY A 333 -28.30 11.85 2.89
C GLY A 333 -26.85 12.32 3.02
N ARG A 334 -25.93 11.48 3.53
CA ARG A 334 -24.50 11.81 3.67
C ARG A 334 -23.68 11.18 2.54
N LYS A 335 -22.99 12.01 1.75
CA LYS A 335 -22.01 11.58 0.72
C LYS A 335 -20.76 11.04 1.43
N PHE A 336 -20.57 9.72 1.41
CA PHE A 336 -19.33 9.11 1.90
C PHE A 336 -18.23 9.31 0.87
N VAL A 337 -17.37 10.29 1.13
CA VAL A 337 -16.18 10.57 0.34
C VAL A 337 -15.12 9.51 0.64
N SER A 338 -14.49 8.95 -0.40
CA SER A 338 -13.37 8.02 -0.23
C SER A 338 -12.29 8.65 0.66
N PRO A 339 -11.72 7.93 1.65
CA PRO A 339 -10.60 8.41 2.45
C PRO A 339 -9.25 8.21 1.76
N ILE A 340 -9.22 7.63 0.56
CA ILE A 340 -7.97 7.31 -0.14
C ILE A 340 -7.55 8.50 -1.02
N ARG A 341 -6.28 8.89 -0.92
CA ARG A 341 -5.64 9.98 -1.65
C ARG A 341 -4.37 9.49 -2.33
N PHE A 342 -3.89 10.23 -3.32
CA PHE A 342 -2.53 10.05 -3.82
C PHE A 342 -1.53 10.76 -2.92
N PHE A 343 -0.47 10.05 -2.57
CA PHE A 343 0.76 10.56 -1.99
C PHE A 343 1.83 10.55 -3.08
N THR A 344 2.49 11.69 -3.31
CA THR A 344 3.42 11.86 -4.42
C THR A 344 4.52 12.88 -4.11
N ASN A 345 5.71 12.64 -4.65
CA ASN A 345 6.82 13.61 -4.70
C ASN A 345 6.81 14.46 -5.99
N MET A 346 5.88 14.23 -6.92
CA MET A 346 5.72 15.06 -8.11
C MET A 346 5.08 16.41 -7.77
N PRO A 347 5.32 17.46 -8.60
CA PRO A 347 4.73 18.77 -8.35
C PRO A 347 3.20 18.72 -8.42
N LEU A 348 2.50 19.03 -7.32
CA LEU A 348 1.03 18.97 -7.27
C LEU A 348 0.33 19.80 -8.36
N ARG A 349 0.98 20.85 -8.86
CA ARG A 349 0.47 21.70 -9.95
C ARG A 349 0.28 20.95 -11.29
N THR A 350 0.97 19.82 -11.50
CA THR A 350 0.85 19.03 -12.74
C THR A 350 -0.35 18.09 -12.72
N ILE A 351 -0.99 17.91 -11.55
CA ILE A 351 -2.17 17.06 -11.40
C ILE A 351 -3.38 17.88 -11.84
N ASP A 352 -3.71 17.76 -13.13
CA ASP A 352 -4.83 18.47 -13.73
C ASP A 352 -6.15 17.76 -13.45
N LEU A 353 -7.07 18.47 -12.79
CA LEU A 353 -8.44 18.04 -12.51
C LEU A 353 -9.46 19.04 -13.07
N SER A 354 -9.08 19.83 -14.08
CA SER A 354 -9.93 20.83 -14.76
C SER A 354 -11.27 20.27 -15.25
N ASN A 355 -11.26 19.01 -15.71
CA ASN A 355 -12.43 18.33 -16.26
C ASN A 355 -13.35 17.71 -15.18
N ASP A 356 -13.05 17.89 -13.90
CA ASP A 356 -13.86 17.36 -12.80
C ASP A 356 -14.45 18.49 -11.95
N SER A 357 -15.77 18.68 -12.05
CA SER A 357 -16.53 19.71 -11.33
C SER A 357 -16.48 19.59 -9.81
N ASN A 358 -16.01 18.45 -9.27
CA ASN A 358 -15.78 18.30 -7.84
C ASN A 358 -14.48 18.97 -7.36
N TYR A 359 -13.67 19.53 -8.26
CA TYR A 359 -12.39 20.18 -7.94
C TYR A 359 -12.35 21.62 -8.47
N LYS A 360 -11.50 22.43 -7.85
CA LYS A 360 -11.22 23.82 -8.24
C LYS A 360 -9.73 24.10 -8.13
N MET A 361 -9.19 24.94 -9.00
CA MET A 361 -7.82 25.44 -8.87
C MET A 361 -7.76 26.42 -7.69
N CYS A 362 -6.86 26.17 -6.73
CA CYS A 362 -6.63 27.12 -5.65
C CYS A 362 -5.70 28.24 -6.13
N ASN A 363 -6.19 29.48 -6.17
CA ASN A 363 -5.42 30.64 -6.64
C ASN A 363 -4.15 30.94 -5.83
N LYS A 364 -4.09 30.49 -4.58
CA LYS A 364 -2.93 30.70 -3.69
C LYS A 364 -1.95 29.54 -3.72
N CYS A 365 -2.47 28.31 -3.63
CA CYS A 365 -1.63 27.11 -3.62
C CYS A 365 -1.17 26.69 -5.03
N LYS A 366 -1.86 27.14 -6.08
CA LYS A 366 -1.57 26.84 -7.49
C LYS A 366 -1.64 25.35 -7.86
N PHE A 367 -2.57 24.62 -7.25
CA PHE A 367 -2.95 23.26 -7.63
C PHE A 367 -4.44 22.99 -7.36
N TYR A 368 -4.97 21.92 -7.96
CA TYR A 368 -6.36 21.54 -7.82
C TYR A 368 -6.67 20.98 -6.42
N VAL A 369 -7.74 21.48 -5.81
CA VAL A 369 -8.26 21.01 -4.53
C VAL A 369 -9.75 20.69 -4.67
N ALA A 370 -10.31 19.90 -3.77
CA ALA A 370 -11.74 19.65 -3.76
C ALA A 370 -12.51 20.97 -3.69
N SER A 371 -13.65 21.05 -4.35
CA SER A 371 -14.46 22.27 -4.43
C SER A 371 -14.90 22.79 -3.06
N SER A 372 -15.08 21.89 -2.09
CA SER A 372 -15.39 22.20 -0.69
C SER A 372 -14.16 22.52 0.19
N ASN A 373 -12.95 22.35 -0.33
CA ASN A 373 -11.72 22.66 0.39
C ASN A 373 -11.38 24.15 0.23
N ASN A 374 -11.44 24.88 1.33
CA ASN A 374 -11.16 26.31 1.35
C ASN A 374 -9.74 26.57 1.87
N HIS A 375 -9.04 27.50 1.22
CA HIS A 375 -7.70 27.89 1.61
C HIS A 375 -7.73 28.59 2.98
N CYS A 376 -6.93 28.10 3.93
CA CYS A 376 -6.75 28.79 5.20
C CYS A 376 -5.65 29.84 5.07
N HIS A 377 -6.01 31.12 5.17
CA HIS A 377 -5.06 32.23 5.09
C HIS A 377 -4.01 32.20 6.22
N LYS A 378 -4.38 31.72 7.42
CA LYS A 378 -3.48 31.62 8.58
C LYS A 378 -2.47 30.48 8.46
N CYS A 379 -2.85 29.36 7.84
CA CYS A 379 -1.96 28.23 7.58
C CYS A 379 -1.25 28.30 6.23
N GLY A 380 -1.64 29.24 5.34
CA GLY A 380 -1.11 29.34 3.98
C GLY A 380 -1.39 28.11 3.10
N SER A 381 -2.40 27.30 3.42
CA SER A 381 -2.64 26.01 2.76
C SER A 381 -4.13 25.62 2.73
N CYS A 382 -4.49 24.73 1.79
CA CYS A 382 -5.81 24.09 1.75
C CYS A 382 -5.76 22.82 2.60
N THR A 383 -6.36 22.85 3.78
CA THR A 383 -6.11 21.84 4.83
C THR A 383 -7.21 20.80 4.99
N SER A 384 -8.35 20.95 4.30
CA SER A 384 -9.43 19.96 4.41
C SER A 384 -9.01 18.64 3.79
N LYS A 385 -9.35 17.53 4.45
CA LYS A 385 -8.98 16.16 4.00
C LYS A 385 -10.18 15.24 3.77
N ASN A 386 -11.35 15.58 4.31
CA ASN A 386 -12.52 14.69 4.30
C ASN A 386 -13.81 15.36 3.79
N GLY A 387 -13.66 16.35 2.91
CA GLY A 387 -14.78 17.04 2.27
C GLY A 387 -15.49 18.09 3.14
N MET A 388 -15.25 18.12 4.45
CA MET A 388 -15.77 19.17 5.35
C MET A 388 -14.89 20.43 5.28
N THR A 389 -15.47 21.63 5.42
CA THR A 389 -14.65 22.84 5.58
C THR A 389 -14.01 22.85 6.98
N TYR A 390 -12.68 22.86 7.04
CA TYR A 390 -11.94 22.89 8.32
C TYR A 390 -11.94 24.30 8.88
N LYS A 391 -11.90 24.41 10.22
CA LYS A 391 -11.73 25.68 10.93
C LYS A 391 -10.32 25.80 11.49
N HIS A 392 -9.75 26.99 11.46
CA HIS A 392 -8.44 27.25 12.07
C HIS A 392 -8.57 27.40 13.58
N CYS A 393 -7.73 26.72 14.36
CA CYS A 393 -7.58 26.96 15.78
C CYS A 393 -6.37 27.87 16.02
N ASP A 394 -6.62 29.08 16.52
CA ASP A 394 -5.58 30.08 16.76
C ASP A 394 -4.62 29.72 17.90
N VAL A 395 -5.03 28.86 18.82
CA VAL A 395 -4.18 28.40 19.93
C VAL A 395 -3.25 27.29 19.43
N CYS A 396 -3.79 26.27 18.76
CA CYS A 396 -2.99 25.17 18.22
C CYS A 396 -2.26 25.51 16.90
N LYS A 397 -2.51 26.70 16.33
CA LYS A 397 -1.97 27.17 15.03
C LYS A 397 -2.16 26.16 13.89
N ARG A 398 -3.30 25.46 13.88
CA ARG A 398 -3.61 24.43 12.89
C ARG A 398 -5.08 24.39 12.55
N CYS A 399 -5.39 23.96 11.33
CA CYS A 399 -6.76 23.67 10.93
C CYS A 399 -7.21 22.30 11.43
N VAL A 400 -8.46 22.25 11.93
CA VAL A 400 -9.09 21.05 12.47
C VAL A 400 -10.48 20.87 11.87
N LYS A 401 -11.02 19.66 11.99
CA LYS A 401 -12.40 19.35 11.59
C LYS A 401 -13.38 20.30 12.32
N PRO A 402 -14.53 20.65 11.71
CA PRO A 402 -15.51 21.53 12.34
C PRO A 402 -16.04 20.98 13.67
N THR A 403 -16.07 19.65 13.82
CA THR A 403 -16.47 18.91 15.02
C THR A 403 -15.41 18.87 16.13
N PHE A 404 -14.29 19.60 15.99
CA PHE A 404 -13.25 19.70 17.00
C PHE A 404 -13.31 21.04 17.72
N LEU A 405 -13.02 21.07 19.01
CA LEU A 405 -12.86 22.30 19.80
C LEU A 405 -11.53 22.27 20.56
N HIS A 406 -10.96 23.43 20.85
CA HIS A 406 -9.76 23.51 21.67
C HIS A 406 -10.13 23.29 23.13
N CYS A 407 -9.70 22.17 23.70
CA CYS A 407 -9.85 21.91 25.12
C CYS A 407 -8.71 22.59 25.88
N LYS A 408 -9.03 23.48 26.82
CA LYS A 408 -8.03 24.19 27.63
C LYS A 408 -7.27 23.25 28.56
N GLU A 409 -7.95 22.28 29.16
CA GLU A 409 -7.33 21.33 30.10
C GLU A 409 -6.35 20.38 29.40
N CYS A 410 -6.65 19.96 28.17
CA CYS A 410 -5.75 19.11 27.38
C CYS A 410 -4.77 19.91 26.51
N GLU A 411 -4.90 21.24 26.49
CA GLU A 411 -4.14 22.18 25.64
C GLU A 411 -4.09 21.76 24.15
N MET A 412 -5.18 21.16 23.65
CA MET A 412 -5.23 20.66 22.29
C MET A 412 -6.65 20.60 21.74
N CYS A 413 -6.75 20.62 20.40
CA CYS A 413 -8.03 20.38 19.74
C CYS A 413 -8.46 18.92 19.87
N CYS A 414 -9.63 18.71 20.45
CA CYS A 414 -10.27 17.42 20.68
C CYS A 414 -11.63 17.37 19.96
N GLN A 415 -12.15 16.17 19.71
CA GLN A 415 -13.49 16.00 19.16
C GLN A 415 -14.54 16.46 20.19
N GLU A 416 -15.48 17.32 19.80
CA GLU A 416 -16.47 17.91 20.71
C GLU A 416 -17.37 16.87 21.38
N ARG A 417 -17.81 15.85 20.63
CA ARG A 417 -18.63 14.76 21.15
C ARG A 417 -17.76 13.72 21.85
N ASN A 418 -18.11 13.37 23.08
CA ASN A 418 -17.51 12.31 23.89
C ASN A 418 -16.02 12.51 24.23
N HIS A 419 -15.52 13.74 24.24
CA HIS A 419 -14.18 14.02 24.77
C HIS A 419 -14.18 13.94 26.30
N VAL A 420 -13.25 13.15 26.83
CA VAL A 420 -12.95 13.08 28.27
C VAL A 420 -11.51 13.53 28.46
N CYS A 421 -11.31 14.55 29.30
CA CYS A 421 -9.99 15.07 29.63
C CYS A 421 -9.15 14.02 30.39
N GLY A 422 -7.83 14.07 30.25
CA GLY A 422 -6.91 13.13 30.91
C GLY A 422 -6.74 11.77 30.23
N VAL A 423 -7.53 11.44 29.21
CA VAL A 423 -7.34 10.24 28.37
C VAL A 423 -6.42 10.59 27.19
N VAL A 424 -5.14 10.26 27.30
CA VAL A 424 -4.14 10.47 26.23
C VAL A 424 -4.44 9.51 25.07
N VAL A 425 -4.67 10.06 23.87
CA VAL A 425 -4.70 9.28 22.62
C VAL A 425 -3.25 9.17 22.12
N GLU A 426 -2.61 8.04 22.38
CA GLU A 426 -1.16 7.79 22.16
C GLU A 426 -0.67 7.89 20.71
N SER A 427 -1.56 7.98 19.72
CA SER A 427 -1.20 7.90 18.31
C SER A 427 -0.40 9.10 17.76
N GLN A 428 -0.04 10.10 18.58
CA GLN A 428 0.68 11.31 18.15
C GLN A 428 1.84 11.76 19.07
N SER A 429 2.30 10.92 20.00
CA SER A 429 3.39 11.26 20.94
C SER A 429 4.63 10.38 20.76
N CYS A 430 5.81 11.00 20.82
CA CYS A 430 7.12 10.35 20.88
C CYS A 430 7.17 9.33 22.01
N PHE A 431 7.58 8.09 21.72
CA PHE A 431 7.54 7.01 22.73
C PHE A 431 8.53 7.21 23.88
N ASN A 432 9.63 7.93 23.65
CA ASN A 432 10.64 8.21 24.67
C ASN A 432 10.27 9.37 25.60
N CYS A 433 9.92 10.54 25.05
CA CYS A 433 9.67 11.74 25.86
C CYS A 433 8.18 12.10 25.99
N LYS A 434 7.28 11.33 25.36
CA LYS A 434 5.83 11.56 25.28
C LYS A 434 5.43 12.91 24.65
N GLN A 435 6.38 13.64 24.06
CA GLN A 435 6.14 14.91 23.36
C GLN A 435 5.62 14.69 21.94
N LYS A 436 4.82 15.62 21.43
CA LYS A 436 4.22 15.52 20.10
C LYS A 436 5.23 15.82 18.99
N GLY A 437 4.97 15.34 17.78
CA GLY A 437 5.62 15.80 16.55
C GLY A 437 6.93 15.12 16.15
N HIS A 438 7.33 14.03 16.82
CA HIS A 438 8.49 13.22 16.41
C HIS A 438 8.37 11.78 16.95
N LYS A 439 9.09 10.82 16.36
CA LYS A 439 9.17 9.43 16.83
C LYS A 439 10.29 9.28 17.87
N GLN A 440 10.36 8.13 18.54
CA GLN A 440 11.42 7.86 19.52
C GLN A 440 12.83 7.98 18.92
N SER A 441 13.05 7.50 17.70
CA SER A 441 14.32 7.63 16.96
C SER A 441 14.82 9.08 16.87
N ASP A 442 13.88 10.01 16.69
CA ASP A 442 14.16 11.43 16.49
C ASP A 442 14.00 12.23 17.79
N CYS A 443 13.96 11.55 18.94
CA CYS A 443 13.75 12.20 20.20
C CYS A 443 14.94 13.09 20.59
N PRO A 444 14.71 14.41 20.80
CA PRO A 444 15.77 15.32 21.22
C PRO A 444 16.43 14.88 22.53
N GLN A 445 15.67 14.21 23.41
CA GLN A 445 16.20 13.69 24.68
C GLN A 445 17.15 12.49 24.49
N LEU A 446 16.94 11.65 23.46
CA LEU A 446 17.86 10.55 23.12
C LEU A 446 19.16 11.07 22.50
N GLN A 447 19.09 12.12 21.67
CA GLN A 447 20.29 12.75 21.10
C GLN A 447 21.17 13.42 22.17
N VAL A 448 20.57 13.97 23.22
CA VAL A 448 21.31 14.58 24.36
C VAL A 448 21.98 13.50 25.22
N GLN A 449 21.34 12.35 25.45
CA GLN A 449 21.93 11.24 26.20
C GLN A 449 23.14 10.60 25.48
N ASN A 450 23.07 10.44 24.15
CA ASN A 450 24.18 9.93 23.35
C ASN A 450 25.37 10.92 23.28
N LYS A 451 25.12 12.23 23.30
CA LYS A 451 26.19 13.25 23.41
C LYS A 451 26.88 13.24 24.78
N LYS A 452 26.16 12.93 25.85
CA LYS A 452 26.75 12.78 27.20
C LYS A 452 27.61 11.52 27.31
N LYS A 453 27.16 10.38 26.77
CA LYS A 453 27.94 9.13 26.75
C LYS A 453 29.24 9.23 25.94
N ARG A 454 29.27 10.02 24.86
CA ARG A 454 30.48 10.28 24.05
C ARG A 454 31.47 11.27 24.69
N LYS A 455 31.07 12.04 25.70
CA LYS A 455 31.98 12.92 26.47
C LYS A 455 32.54 12.26 27.73
N SER A 456 32.00 11.09 28.10
CA SER A 456 32.40 10.30 29.25
C SER A 456 33.07 8.97 28.86
N ALA A 457 33.55 8.88 27.62
CA ALA A 457 34.34 7.77 27.08
C ALA A 457 35.71 8.30 26.65
#